data_AF-A0A4E0QL45-F1
#
_entry.id   AF-A0A4E0QL45-F1
#
_cell.length_a   1.000
_cell.length_b   1.000
_cell.length_c   1.000
_cell.angle_alpha   90.00
_cell.angle_beta   90.00
_cell.angle_gamma   90.00
#
_symmetry.space_group_name_H-M   'P 1'
#
loop_
_entity.id
_entity.type
_entity.pdbx_description
1 polymer ?
#
loop_
_entity_poly.entity_id
_entity_poly.type
_entity_poly.pdbx_seq_one_letter_code
_entity_poly.pdbx_strand_id
1 'polypeptide(L)'
;MAWDFLYLCRISTTTHWGGLYLLNDKQTWEFFCYTYELLWRADSKGRSKSSKSRIQNGKYEIKVRSDGSKGWRLQLSGTGHRTYIQIHRAHKTMFIEGCILPIHSTDLREIQNKILSLGKNKVYKKSRYGTDKLRTADRGLQTRSIQLMEKMKKRYDKLSQGKTGKATILITTLLPSVTPK
;
A
#
# COMPACT_ATOMS: atom_id res chain seq x y z
N MET A 1 16.71 -16.21 8.32
CA MET A 1 16.49 -14.84 8.86
C MET A 1 15.56 -14.07 7.93
N ALA A 2 14.62 -13.29 8.47
CA ALA A 2 13.80 -12.39 7.66
C ALA A 2 14.65 -11.33 6.96
N TRP A 3 14.18 -10.79 5.84
CA TRP A 3 14.93 -9.80 5.05
C TRP A 3 14.06 -8.64 4.58
N ASP A 4 14.65 -7.46 4.52
CA ASP A 4 13.93 -6.23 4.16
C ASP A 4 13.62 -6.17 2.67
N PHE A 5 12.38 -5.85 2.33
CA PHE A 5 11.95 -5.73 0.93
C PHE A 5 11.23 -4.40 0.66
N LEU A 6 10.30 -4.04 1.54
CA LEU A 6 9.46 -2.85 1.38
C LEU A 6 9.64 -1.88 2.56
N TYR A 7 9.52 -0.60 2.25
CA TYR A 7 9.38 0.45 3.24
C TYR A 7 8.22 1.36 2.84
N LEU A 8 7.22 1.52 3.70
CA LEU A 8 6.07 2.40 3.48
C LEU A 8 6.15 3.56 4.46
N CYS A 9 6.33 4.76 3.94
CA CYS A 9 6.30 6.02 4.67
C CYS A 9 4.95 6.71 4.47
N ARG A 10 4.11 6.74 5.50
CA ARG A 10 2.87 7.51 5.51
C ARG A 10 3.19 8.99 5.65
N ILE A 11 2.53 9.83 4.85
CA ILE A 11 2.70 11.29 4.95
C ILE A 11 2.21 11.77 6.33
N SER A 12 1.08 11.25 6.78
CA SER A 12 0.56 11.48 8.12
C SER A 12 -0.45 10.40 8.53
N THR A 13 -0.89 10.43 9.78
CA THR A 13 -2.00 9.60 10.29
C THR A 13 -3.36 10.06 9.78
N THR A 14 -3.47 11.30 9.29
CA THR A 14 -4.72 11.95 8.87
C THR A 14 -4.94 11.95 7.36
N THR A 15 -3.95 11.54 6.58
CA THR A 15 -4.02 11.48 5.11
C THR A 15 -4.05 10.05 4.60
N HIS A 16 -4.70 9.84 3.45
CA HIS A 16 -4.80 8.53 2.80
C HIS A 16 -3.50 8.06 2.15
N TRP A 17 -2.50 8.93 2.08
CA TRP A 17 -1.38 8.81 1.15
C TRP A 17 -0.07 8.49 1.86
N GLY A 18 0.77 7.72 1.19
CA GLY A 18 2.14 7.45 1.60
C GLY A 18 3.04 7.20 0.40
N GLY A 19 4.35 7.18 0.61
CA GLY A 19 5.35 6.70 -0.34
C GLY A 19 5.71 5.25 -0.03
N LEU A 20 5.77 4.41 -1.06
CA LEU A 20 6.32 3.06 -0.97
C LEU A 20 7.69 3.04 -1.63
N TYR A 21 8.64 2.43 -0.95
CA TYR A 21 10.01 2.27 -1.37
C TYR A 21 10.34 0.79 -1.46
N LEU A 22 11.14 0.44 -2.47
CA LEU A 22 11.68 -0.90 -2.67
C LEU A 22 13.16 -0.89 -2.35
N LEU A 23 13.63 -1.97 -1.71
CA LEU A 23 15.05 -2.22 -1.67
C LEU A 23 15.56 -2.48 -3.09
N ASN A 24 16.75 -1.97 -3.43
CA ASN A 24 17.42 -2.26 -4.69
C ASN A 24 18.59 -3.24 -4.50
N ASP A 25 19.25 -3.60 -5.59
CA ASP A 25 20.41 -4.49 -5.60
C ASP A 25 21.62 -3.91 -4.86
N LYS A 26 21.73 -2.58 -4.78
CA LYS A 26 22.74 -1.87 -3.99
C LYS A 26 22.44 -1.84 -2.49
N GLN A 27 21.35 -2.45 -2.03
CA GLN A 27 20.86 -2.43 -0.64
C GLN A 27 20.47 -1.03 -0.16
N THR A 28 19.93 -0.19 -1.06
CA THR A 28 19.39 1.12 -0.71
C THR A 28 17.90 1.24 -1.04
N TRP A 29 17.21 2.14 -0.34
CA TRP A 29 15.77 2.38 -0.52
C TRP A 29 15.51 3.29 -1.72
N GLU A 30 14.80 2.78 -2.71
CA GLU A 30 14.41 3.50 -3.91
C GLU A 30 12.92 3.82 -3.85
N PHE A 31 12.54 5.09 -4.06
CA PHE A 31 11.13 5.45 -4.18
C PHE A 31 10.50 4.70 -5.35
N PHE A 32 9.39 4.01 -5.09
CA PHE A 32 8.75 3.16 -6.08
C PHE A 32 7.42 3.73 -6.57
N CYS A 33 6.52 4.05 -5.67
CA CYS A 33 5.21 4.60 -6.01
C CYS A 33 4.54 5.26 -4.79
N TYR A 34 3.40 5.89 -5.02
CA TYR A 34 2.52 6.30 -3.94
C TYR A 34 1.65 5.12 -3.49
N THR A 35 1.11 5.22 -2.28
CA THR A 35 0.14 4.28 -1.75
C THR A 35 -1.11 4.99 -1.28
N TYR A 36 -2.24 4.30 -1.39
CA TYR A 36 -3.52 4.75 -0.87
C TYR A 36 -4.06 3.72 0.13
N GLU A 37 -4.37 4.18 1.34
CA GLU A 37 -4.94 3.38 2.42
C GLU A 37 -6.13 4.10 3.06
N LEU A 38 -7.11 3.35 3.56
CA LEU A 38 -8.17 3.92 4.40
C LEU A 38 -7.58 4.41 5.74
N LEU A 39 -8.04 5.58 6.23
CA LEU A 39 -7.54 6.15 7.49
C LEU A 39 -7.75 5.21 8.68
N TRP A 40 -6.85 5.26 9.66
CA TRP A 40 -7.00 4.55 10.92
C TRP A 40 -8.26 5.01 11.65
N ARG A 41 -9.06 4.07 12.15
CA ARG A 41 -10.16 4.37 13.06
C ARG A 41 -10.03 3.48 14.28
N ALA A 42 -9.63 4.06 15.40
CA ALA A 42 -9.60 3.39 16.69
C ALA A 42 -10.90 3.65 17.49
N ASP A 43 -11.25 2.71 18.36
CA ASP A 43 -12.21 2.90 19.45
C ASP A 43 -11.55 3.66 20.60
N SER A 44 -12.32 3.98 21.64
CA SER A 44 -11.79 4.65 22.83
C SER A 44 -10.70 3.84 23.54
N LYS A 45 -10.54 2.56 23.19
CA LYS A 45 -9.52 1.63 23.70
C LYS A 45 -8.36 1.43 22.71
N GLY A 46 -8.28 2.24 21.64
CA GLY A 46 -7.21 2.15 20.65
C GLY A 46 -7.34 1.01 19.64
N ARG A 47 -8.42 0.21 19.66
CA ARG A 47 -8.62 -0.95 18.78
C ARG A 47 -9.28 -0.53 17.48
N SER A 48 -9.00 -1.22 16.37
CA SER A 48 -9.65 -0.91 15.09
C SER A 48 -11.17 -1.00 15.21
N LYS A 49 -11.89 0.10 14.96
CA LYS A 49 -13.36 0.18 15.05
C LYS A 49 -14.08 -0.66 14.01
N SER A 50 -13.45 -0.92 12.87
CA SER A 50 -14.16 -1.43 11.69
C SER A 50 -13.51 -2.63 11.01
N SER A 51 -12.33 -3.07 11.46
CA SER A 51 -11.51 -4.07 10.76
C SER A 51 -11.33 -3.76 9.28
N LYS A 52 -11.33 -2.46 8.91
CA LYS A 52 -11.36 -1.99 7.51
C LYS A 52 -10.55 -0.72 7.28
N SER A 53 -9.96 -0.16 8.33
CA SER A 53 -8.93 0.88 8.24
C SER A 53 -7.56 0.29 7.91
N ARG A 54 -6.57 1.14 7.58
CA ARG A 54 -5.14 0.78 7.56
C ARG A 54 -4.71 0.07 8.85
N ILE A 55 -3.54 -0.56 8.83
CA ILE A 55 -2.92 -1.17 10.02
C ILE A 55 -2.00 -0.20 10.76
N GLN A 56 -1.59 -0.55 11.97
CA GLN A 56 -0.62 0.23 12.75
C GLN A 56 0.75 0.32 12.04
N ASN A 57 1.57 1.27 12.48
CA ASN A 57 2.97 1.30 12.09
C ASN A 57 3.69 0.11 12.73
N GLY A 58 4.69 -0.44 12.04
CA GLY A 58 5.40 -1.63 12.50
C GLY A 58 6.09 -2.38 11.37
N LYS A 59 6.83 -3.42 11.74
CA LYS A 59 7.48 -4.34 10.81
C LYS A 59 6.61 -5.59 10.67
N TYR A 60 6.29 -5.96 9.43
CA TYR A 60 5.43 -7.10 9.13
C TYR A 60 6.11 -8.05 8.15
N GLU A 61 5.92 -9.35 8.36
CA GLU A 61 6.31 -10.36 7.38
C GLU A 61 5.35 -10.35 6.19
N ILE A 62 5.91 -10.59 5.02
CA ILE A 62 5.20 -10.65 3.76
C ILE A 62 5.14 -12.09 3.28
N LYS A 63 3.93 -12.53 2.93
CA LYS A 63 3.66 -13.78 2.22
C LYS A 63 3.22 -13.48 0.79
N VAL A 64 3.93 -14.03 -0.18
CA VAL A 64 3.52 -13.97 -1.59
C VAL A 64 2.25 -14.78 -1.80
N ARG A 65 1.32 -14.22 -2.58
CA ARG A 65 0.10 -14.90 -3.03
C ARG A 65 -0.06 -14.77 -4.53
N SER A 66 -0.41 -15.89 -5.16
CA SER A 66 -0.77 -15.99 -6.57
C SER A 66 -2.22 -16.45 -6.66
N ASP A 67 -3.16 -15.50 -6.57
CA ASP A 67 -4.60 -15.80 -6.50
C ASP A 67 -5.23 -15.94 -7.91
N GLY A 68 -4.55 -16.58 -8.88
CA GLY A 68 -5.03 -16.76 -10.25
C GLY A 68 -5.38 -15.45 -10.95
N SER A 69 -6.64 -15.29 -11.38
CA SER A 69 -7.16 -14.09 -12.08
C SER A 69 -7.04 -12.81 -11.27
N LYS A 70 -6.79 -12.90 -9.96
CA LYS A 70 -6.59 -11.76 -9.08
C LYS A 70 -5.16 -11.19 -9.11
N GLY A 71 -4.22 -11.90 -9.74
CA GLY A 71 -2.84 -11.49 -9.93
C GLY A 71 -1.94 -11.68 -8.69
N TRP A 72 -0.68 -11.26 -8.84
CA TRP A 72 0.32 -11.31 -7.77
C TRP A 72 0.02 -10.30 -6.65
N ARG A 73 0.16 -10.76 -5.40
CA ARG A 73 -0.17 -10.00 -4.20
C ARG A 73 0.81 -10.30 -3.09
N LEU A 74 0.93 -9.36 -2.16
CA LEU A 74 1.71 -9.52 -0.94
C LEU A 74 0.79 -9.42 0.26
N GLN A 75 0.66 -10.49 1.02
CA GLN A 75 -0.13 -10.50 2.25
C GLN A 75 0.75 -10.24 3.46
N LEU A 76 0.35 -9.33 4.32
CA LEU A 76 1.01 -9.05 5.58
C LEU A 76 0.55 -10.05 6.64
N SER A 77 1.51 -10.54 7.44
CA SER A 77 1.28 -11.44 8.57
C SER A 77 1.52 -10.71 9.90
N GLY A 78 0.96 -11.22 10.99
CA GLY A 78 1.20 -10.66 12.33
C GLY A 78 0.64 -9.26 12.54
N THR A 79 -0.41 -8.86 11.81
CA THR A 79 -0.99 -7.51 11.99
C THR A 79 -1.77 -7.35 13.31
N GLY A 80 -1.96 -8.45 14.06
CA GLY A 80 -2.61 -8.49 15.38
C GLY A 80 -4.14 -8.39 15.32
N HIS A 81 -4.66 -7.38 14.63
CA HIS A 81 -6.09 -7.06 14.61
C HIS A 81 -6.80 -7.47 13.33
N ARG A 82 -6.07 -7.91 12.29
CA ARG A 82 -6.65 -8.33 11.00
C ARG A 82 -5.91 -9.48 10.33
N THR A 83 -6.67 -10.24 9.56
CA THR A 83 -6.14 -11.19 8.59
C THR A 83 -6.35 -10.65 7.18
N TYR A 84 -5.59 -11.17 6.22
CA TYR A 84 -5.73 -10.85 4.79
C TYR A 84 -5.47 -9.38 4.39
N ILE A 85 -4.63 -8.67 5.14
CA ILE A 85 -4.12 -7.36 4.70
C ILE A 85 -3.16 -7.57 3.56
N GLN A 86 -3.40 -6.90 2.43
CA GLN A 86 -2.66 -7.13 1.20
C GLN A 86 -2.15 -5.84 0.56
N ILE A 87 -1.02 -5.94 -0.12
CA ILE A 87 -0.61 -5.04 -1.20
C ILE A 87 -1.08 -5.69 -2.49
N HIS A 88 -1.96 -5.01 -3.22
CA HIS A 88 -2.56 -5.55 -4.43
C HIS A 88 -2.86 -4.47 -5.46
N ARG A 89 -2.95 -4.87 -6.73
CA ARG A 89 -3.38 -4.00 -7.82
C ARG A 89 -4.78 -3.43 -7.60
N ALA A 90 -5.04 -2.28 -8.20
CA ALA A 90 -6.37 -1.70 -8.24
C ALA A 90 -7.39 -2.61 -8.93
N HIS A 91 -8.62 -2.55 -8.45
CA HIS A 91 -9.77 -3.26 -9.01
C HIS A 91 -10.85 -2.25 -9.38
N LYS A 92 -11.76 -2.59 -10.31
CA LYS A 92 -12.87 -1.72 -10.77
C LYS A 92 -13.62 -1.07 -9.60
N THR A 93 -13.88 -1.84 -8.55
CA THR A 93 -14.63 -1.41 -7.35
C THR A 93 -13.79 -0.66 -6.30
N MET A 94 -12.47 -0.55 -6.48
CA MET A 94 -11.52 0.01 -5.50
C MET A 94 -11.72 -0.57 -4.10
N PHE A 95 -11.85 -1.89 -4.03
CA PHE A 95 -11.98 -2.60 -2.76
C PHE A 95 -10.62 -2.64 -2.07
N ILE A 96 -10.44 -1.79 -1.06
CA ILE A 96 -9.16 -1.57 -0.36
C ILE A 96 -9.31 -1.64 1.16
N GLU A 97 -10.26 -2.41 1.67
CA GLU A 97 -10.60 -2.42 3.09
C GLU A 97 -9.37 -2.81 3.94
N GLY A 98 -8.67 -1.79 4.45
CA GLY A 98 -7.31 -1.76 5.02
C GLY A 98 -6.19 -2.47 4.26
N CYS A 99 -6.37 -2.70 2.97
CA CYS A 99 -5.26 -3.04 2.09
C CYS A 99 -4.45 -1.78 1.76
N ILE A 100 -3.24 -2.00 1.25
CA ILE A 100 -2.35 -0.97 0.74
C ILE A 100 -2.47 -1.02 -0.78
N LEU A 101 -2.93 0.07 -1.39
CA LEU A 101 -3.07 0.15 -2.84
C LEU A 101 -1.91 0.94 -3.46
N PRO A 102 -1.07 0.33 -4.30
CA PRO A 102 -0.06 1.06 -5.09
C PRO A 102 -0.70 1.94 -6.16
N ILE A 103 -0.28 3.21 -6.21
CA ILE A 103 -0.78 4.27 -7.08
C ILE A 103 0.40 4.92 -7.81
N HIS A 104 0.29 5.05 -9.12
CA HIS A 104 1.34 5.67 -9.92
C HIS A 104 1.39 7.20 -9.67
N SER A 105 2.55 7.83 -9.85
CA SER A 105 2.71 9.28 -9.66
C SER A 105 1.78 10.11 -10.56
N THR A 106 1.59 9.66 -11.81
CA THR A 106 0.64 10.28 -12.74
C THR A 106 -0.81 10.17 -12.25
N ASP A 107 -1.20 9.03 -11.68
CA ASP A 107 -2.55 8.85 -11.12
C ASP A 107 -2.80 9.82 -9.96
N LEU A 108 -1.80 10.01 -9.09
CA LEU A 108 -1.92 10.96 -7.98
C LEU A 108 -2.14 12.39 -8.51
N ARG A 109 -1.37 12.82 -9.50
CA ARG A 109 -1.52 14.14 -10.13
C ARG A 109 -2.89 14.29 -10.79
N GLU A 110 -3.35 13.27 -11.52
CA GLU A 110 -4.69 13.26 -12.12
C GLU A 110 -5.80 13.35 -11.06
N ILE A 111 -5.66 12.62 -9.95
CA ILE A 111 -6.60 12.67 -8.82
C ILE A 111 -6.61 14.08 -8.20
N GLN A 112 -5.44 14.67 -7.96
CA GLN A 112 -5.33 16.02 -7.42
C GLN A 112 -5.98 17.06 -8.36
N ASN A 113 -5.71 16.99 -9.65
CA ASN A 113 -6.31 17.87 -10.65
C ASN A 113 -7.84 17.73 -10.69
N LYS A 114 -8.36 16.50 -10.63
CA LYS A 114 -9.81 16.24 -10.56
C LYS A 114 -10.43 16.81 -9.28
N ILE A 115 -9.72 16.79 -8.15
CA ILE A 115 -10.20 17.39 -6.90
C ILE A 115 -10.27 18.90 -7.04
N LEU A 116 -9.27 19.52 -7.65
CA LEU A 116 -9.23 20.97 -7.88
C LEU A 116 -10.33 21.42 -8.84
N SER A 117 -10.60 20.68 -9.91
CA SER A 117 -11.58 21.08 -10.93
C SER A 117 -13.03 20.70 -10.61
N LEU A 118 -13.27 19.54 -10.00
CA LEU A 118 -14.63 19.00 -9.77
C LEU A 118 -15.06 19.05 -8.29
N GLY A 119 -14.13 19.35 -7.39
CA GLY A 119 -14.34 19.29 -5.96
C GLY A 119 -14.23 17.87 -5.37
N LYS A 120 -13.85 17.81 -4.10
CA LYS A 120 -13.57 16.57 -3.35
C LYS A 120 -14.72 15.54 -3.41
N ASN A 121 -15.97 15.99 -3.35
CA ASN A 121 -17.16 15.12 -3.29
C ASN A 121 -17.45 14.35 -4.60
N LYS A 122 -16.86 14.80 -5.73
CA LYS A 122 -16.95 14.11 -7.02
C LYS A 122 -15.87 13.04 -7.20
N VAL A 123 -14.75 13.15 -6.48
CA VAL A 123 -13.62 12.19 -6.55
C VAL A 123 -13.70 11.15 -5.45
N TYR A 124 -14.05 11.59 -4.24
CA TYR A 124 -14.27 10.72 -3.10
C TYR A 124 -15.77 10.45 -2.91
N LYS A 125 -16.08 9.28 -2.36
CA LYS A 125 -17.37 9.00 -1.72
C LYS A 125 -17.13 8.59 -0.29
N LYS A 126 -18.15 8.73 0.55
CA LYS A 126 -18.14 8.05 1.83
C LYS A 126 -18.08 6.55 1.57
N SER A 127 -17.09 5.91 2.19
CA SER A 127 -17.14 4.47 2.40
C SER A 127 -18.37 4.18 3.26
N ARG A 128 -18.88 2.95 3.20
CA ARG A 128 -19.92 2.45 4.10
C ARG A 128 -19.51 2.47 5.60
N TYR A 129 -18.34 3.03 5.92
CA TYR A 129 -17.79 3.17 7.27
C TYR A 129 -17.39 4.61 7.59
N GLY A 130 -17.91 5.60 6.85
CA GLY A 130 -17.80 7.03 7.18
C GLY A 130 -16.48 7.71 6.85
N THR A 131 -15.51 7.00 6.25
CA THR A 131 -14.27 7.63 5.73
C THR A 131 -14.43 7.97 4.26
N ASP A 132 -13.66 8.94 3.76
CA ASP A 132 -13.58 9.15 2.33
C ASP A 132 -12.85 7.96 1.68
N LYS A 133 -13.34 7.54 0.50
CA LYS A 133 -12.68 6.56 -0.36
C LYS A 133 -12.80 6.96 -1.82
N LEU A 134 -11.80 6.65 -2.63
CA LEU A 134 -11.87 6.86 -4.09
C LEU A 134 -13.08 6.11 -4.66
N ARG A 135 -13.86 6.77 -5.54
CA ARG A 135 -15.17 6.27 -6.00
C ARG A 135 -15.08 4.97 -6.79
N THR A 136 -14.16 4.90 -7.74
CA THR A 136 -13.90 3.78 -8.64
C THR A 136 -12.51 3.96 -9.24
N ALA A 137 -11.86 2.87 -9.61
CA ALA A 137 -10.63 2.94 -10.38
C ALA A 137 -11.01 3.22 -11.82
N ASP A 138 -10.54 4.32 -12.41
CA ASP A 138 -10.59 4.45 -13.86
C ASP A 138 -9.68 3.39 -14.51
N ARG A 139 -9.83 3.19 -15.82
CA ARG A 139 -9.09 2.18 -16.56
C ARG A 139 -7.58 2.46 -16.54
N GLY A 140 -7.17 3.73 -16.54
CA GLY A 140 -5.77 4.13 -16.49
C GLY A 140 -5.10 3.70 -15.17
N LEU A 141 -5.76 3.99 -14.05
CA LEU A 141 -5.31 3.59 -12.72
C LEU A 141 -5.18 2.06 -12.60
N GLN A 142 -6.16 1.30 -13.13
CA GLN A 142 -6.06 -0.17 -13.13
C GLN A 142 -4.85 -0.67 -13.90
N THR A 143 -4.64 -0.19 -15.12
CA THR A 143 -3.51 -0.59 -15.97
C THR A 143 -2.18 -0.26 -15.31
N ARG A 144 -2.01 0.96 -14.81
CA ARG A 144 -0.77 1.41 -14.15
C ARG A 144 -0.51 0.66 -12.84
N SER A 145 -1.57 0.38 -12.06
CA SER A 145 -1.45 -0.41 -10.84
C SER A 145 -1.03 -1.86 -11.12
N ILE A 146 -1.51 -2.47 -12.21
CA ILE A 146 -1.00 -3.78 -12.69
C ILE A 146 0.49 -3.70 -13.01
N GLN A 147 0.92 -2.70 -13.78
CA GLN A 147 2.32 -2.52 -14.13
C GLN A 147 3.22 -2.32 -12.90
N LEU A 148 2.74 -1.59 -11.88
CA LEU A 148 3.43 -1.47 -10.60
C LEU A 148 3.58 -2.83 -9.89
N MET A 149 2.51 -3.63 -9.81
CA MET A 149 2.61 -4.95 -9.18
C MET A 149 3.58 -5.88 -9.93
N GLU A 150 3.58 -5.86 -11.26
CA GLU A 150 4.52 -6.66 -12.05
C GLU A 150 5.99 -6.21 -11.87
N LYS A 151 6.24 -4.90 -11.82
CA LYS A 151 7.56 -4.35 -11.51
C LYS A 151 8.03 -4.76 -10.11
N MET A 152 7.13 -4.69 -9.12
CA MET A 152 7.41 -5.10 -7.75
C MET A 152 7.71 -6.61 -7.67
N LYS A 153 6.96 -7.44 -8.39
CA LYS A 153 7.19 -8.88 -8.49
C LYS A 153 8.59 -9.18 -9.05
N LYS A 154 8.97 -8.55 -10.17
CA LYS A 154 10.32 -8.73 -10.75
C LYS A 154 11.43 -8.37 -9.75
N ARG A 155 11.26 -7.28 -8.98
CA ARG A 155 12.22 -6.90 -7.94
C ARG A 155 12.26 -7.93 -6.80
N TYR A 156 11.10 -8.41 -6.35
CA TYR A 156 11.01 -9.46 -5.34
C TYR A 156 11.75 -10.72 -5.79
N ASP A 157 11.44 -11.22 -6.98
CA ASP A 157 12.01 -12.44 -7.53
C ASP A 157 13.55 -12.34 -7.58
N LYS A 158 14.09 -11.22 -8.08
CA LYS A 158 15.55 -10.96 -8.10
C LYS A 158 16.16 -10.97 -6.70
N LEU A 159 15.58 -10.25 -5.74
CA LEU A 159 16.15 -10.10 -4.39
C LEU A 159 15.99 -11.35 -3.52
N SER A 160 14.99 -12.18 -3.81
CA SER A 160 14.71 -13.40 -3.06
C SER A 160 15.68 -14.53 -3.35
N GLN A 161 16.45 -14.47 -4.45
CA GLN A 161 17.46 -15.46 -4.78
C GLN A 161 18.50 -15.56 -3.66
N GLY A 162 18.73 -16.77 -3.15
CA GLY A 162 19.66 -17.02 -2.05
C GLY A 162 19.17 -16.56 -0.66
N LYS A 163 17.91 -16.11 -0.53
CA LYS A 163 17.31 -15.77 0.77
C LYS A 163 16.48 -16.94 1.29
N THR A 164 16.69 -17.32 2.55
CA THR A 164 16.01 -18.46 3.19
C THR A 164 14.92 -18.04 4.19
N GLY A 165 14.68 -16.74 4.40
CA GLY A 165 13.60 -16.24 5.26
C GLY A 165 12.58 -15.38 4.54
N LYS A 166 11.58 -14.92 5.31
CA LYS A 166 10.47 -14.13 4.79
C LYS A 166 10.87 -12.69 4.51
N ALA A 167 10.40 -12.16 3.39
CA ALA A 167 10.49 -10.74 3.10
C ALA A 167 9.67 -9.93 4.12
N THR A 168 10.08 -8.69 4.40
CA THR A 168 9.39 -7.82 5.34
C THR A 168 9.06 -6.45 4.75
N ILE A 169 8.01 -5.85 5.29
CA ILE A 169 7.66 -4.43 5.11
C ILE A 169 7.82 -3.70 6.44
N LEU A 170 8.50 -2.56 6.41
CA LEU A 170 8.44 -1.57 7.50
C LEU A 170 7.42 -0.49 7.15
N ILE A 171 6.45 -0.26 8.03
CA ILE A 171 5.42 0.79 7.90
C ILE A 171 5.66 1.84 8.98
N THR A 172 5.84 3.09 8.59
CA THR A 172 6.09 4.19 9.53
C THR A 172 5.62 5.53 8.95
N THR A 173 5.76 6.61 9.72
CA THR A 173 5.58 8.01 9.30
C THR A 173 6.91 8.74 9.13
N LEU A 174 8.02 8.06 9.41
CA LEU A 174 9.36 8.59 9.21
C LEU A 174 9.86 8.18 7.82
N LEU A 175 10.62 9.05 7.16
CA LEU A 175 11.32 8.66 5.94
C LEU A 175 12.38 7.61 6.28
N PRO A 176 12.70 6.71 5.33
CA PRO A 176 13.83 5.81 5.54
C PRO A 176 15.07 6.66 5.80
N SER A 177 15.76 6.40 6.91
CA SER A 177 17.13 6.87 7.06
C SER A 177 17.86 6.36 5.83
N VAL A 178 18.44 7.26 5.04
CA VAL A 178 19.40 6.88 4.02
C VAL A 178 20.54 6.28 4.83
N THR A 179 20.56 4.95 5.01
CA THR A 179 21.66 4.32 5.72
C THR A 179 22.87 4.59 4.84
N PRO A 180 23.83 5.44 5.27
CA PRO A 180 25.11 5.47 4.60
C PRO A 180 25.70 4.07 4.84
N LYS A 181 26.21 3.46 3.78
CA LYS A 181 27.07 2.28 3.97
C LYS A 181 28.33 2.69 4.71
#